data_AF-A0A931C988-F1
#
_entry.id   AF-A0A931C988-F1
#
_cell.length_a   1.000
_cell.length_b   1.000
_cell.length_c   1.000
_cell.angle_alpha   90.00
_cell.angle_beta   90.00
_cell.angle_gamma   90.00
#
_symmetry.space_group_name_H-M   'P 1'
#
loop_
_entity.id
_entity.type
_entity.pdbx_description
1 polymer ?
#
loop_
_entity_poly.entity_id
_entity_poly.type
_entity_poly.pdbx_seq_one_letter_code
_entity_poly.pdbx_strand_id
1 'polypeptide(L)'
;MASTSVDLERDENDGFCAALEVALAAQAGAERVPAQRDAGLGERIQRDAIVRLRAGATANPGLLALLAAARYAPVPPGGQEDDVVRRALAVPDLLCLHAPPGVARTVTVLEIVRAAAERGERVLVTAPTSAALDVLAARLPTEPTVVRTDQRRNGHGTPSAELTVVRTDQRGNGHGTLADAAAETQRRILARTQAAAHGLEPWLGDPAPATGWLRRLTTALDEAAQAREQADQAIAERDATAAAARDRLGGAIREERRAVEVAERGVTLAAESVDRLGDALRRAESYRFGRWRAERLRGRLAQAVPAAAAARMALRRAREEYADRESGLEKEVEQDGAVRAAADRAAFADLAAHRALESAERAAHQLTRLLAAVLPAPEWTADAAGLTAFAGRCRELEPVLRGRAVLIREWRQRAARPSRQLYHELLRYADVVAATCLDVGRPEYGELEFDLVVIEDAGRVPVPAALVPLVRSRRAILAGAVSHRGAPAGSVLDLLDARAPEANRIRLR
;
A
#
# COMPACT_ATOMS: atom_id res chain seq x y z
N MET A 1 -56.13 3.97 28.06
CA MET A 1 -56.45 3.50 26.70
C MET A 1 -55.22 3.09 25.91
N ALA A 2 -54.09 3.81 25.96
CA ALA A 2 -52.85 3.38 25.29
C ALA A 2 -52.25 2.06 25.84
N SER A 3 -52.26 1.84 27.16
CA SER A 3 -51.75 0.58 27.77
C SER A 3 -52.51 -0.64 27.27
N THR A 4 -53.83 -0.59 27.24
CA THR A 4 -54.70 -1.71 26.85
C THR A 4 -54.53 -2.11 25.38
N SER A 5 -54.24 -1.16 24.49
CA SER A 5 -53.97 -1.45 23.07
C SER A 5 -52.62 -2.11 22.86
N VAL A 6 -51.61 -1.71 23.64
CA VAL A 6 -50.26 -2.30 23.58
C VAL A 6 -50.27 -3.71 24.17
N ASP A 7 -51.03 -3.93 25.24
CA ASP A 7 -51.17 -5.25 25.88
C ASP A 7 -51.91 -6.24 24.96
N LEU A 8 -52.96 -5.81 24.26
CA LEU A 8 -53.68 -6.64 23.27
C LEU A 8 -52.81 -6.98 22.05
N GLU A 9 -52.06 -6.01 21.53
CA GLU A 9 -51.12 -6.25 20.41
C GLU A 9 -50.02 -7.23 20.80
N ARG A 10 -49.56 -7.18 22.05
CA ARG A 10 -48.56 -8.11 22.58
C ARG A 10 -49.13 -9.54 22.68
N ASP A 11 -50.34 -9.69 23.20
CA ASP A 11 -51.01 -10.99 23.32
C ASP A 11 -51.29 -11.64 21.94
N GLU A 12 -51.71 -10.86 20.94
CA GLU A 12 -51.90 -11.34 19.56
C GLU A 12 -50.58 -11.81 18.92
N ASN A 13 -49.50 -11.04 19.10
CA ASN A 13 -48.18 -11.36 18.56
C ASN A 13 -47.56 -12.60 19.22
N ASP A 14 -47.68 -12.72 20.54
CA ASP A 14 -47.19 -13.89 21.29
C ASP A 14 -47.99 -15.14 20.92
N GLY A 15 -49.31 -15.01 20.77
CA GLY A 15 -50.18 -16.09 20.29
C GLY A 15 -49.82 -16.58 18.88
N PHE A 16 -49.48 -15.65 17.97
CA PHE A 16 -49.04 -16.02 16.62
C PHE A 16 -47.71 -16.78 16.63
N CYS A 17 -46.72 -16.33 17.39
CA CYS A 17 -45.44 -17.05 17.52
C CYS A 17 -45.63 -18.44 18.14
N ALA A 18 -46.49 -18.59 19.15
CA ALA A 18 -46.82 -19.90 19.72
C ALA A 18 -47.48 -20.84 18.67
N ALA A 19 -48.39 -20.31 17.83
CA ALA A 19 -48.99 -21.08 16.76
C ALA A 19 -47.95 -21.56 15.72
N LEU A 20 -46.94 -20.73 15.41
CA LEU A 20 -45.85 -21.14 14.52
C LEU A 20 -44.99 -22.27 15.12
N GLU A 21 -44.71 -22.25 16.42
CA GLU A 21 -43.98 -23.33 17.09
C GLU A 21 -44.76 -24.65 17.06
N VAL A 22 -46.09 -24.60 17.25
CA VAL A 22 -46.98 -25.76 17.13
C VAL A 22 -47.00 -26.29 15.69
N ALA A 23 -47.11 -25.39 14.71
CA ALA A 23 -47.09 -25.77 13.28
C ALA A 23 -45.76 -26.44 12.90
N LEU A 24 -44.63 -25.91 13.39
CA LEU A 24 -43.32 -26.49 13.18
C LEU A 24 -43.17 -27.88 13.83
N ALA A 25 -43.66 -28.04 15.07
CA ALA A 25 -43.65 -29.34 15.75
C ALA A 25 -44.50 -30.39 15.02
N ALA A 26 -45.65 -29.98 14.45
CA ALA A 26 -46.49 -30.85 13.65
C ALA A 26 -45.82 -31.29 12.34
N GLN A 27 -45.04 -30.41 11.70
CA GLN A 27 -44.25 -30.74 10.50
C GLN A 27 -43.14 -31.76 10.79
N ALA A 28 -42.41 -31.56 11.90
CA ALA A 28 -41.33 -32.48 12.32
C ALA A 28 -41.84 -33.91 12.64
N GLY A 29 -43.10 -34.04 13.06
CA GLY A 29 -43.75 -35.34 13.29
C GLY A 29 -44.03 -36.13 12.01
N ALA A 30 -44.18 -35.47 10.86
CA ALA A 30 -44.53 -36.09 9.58
C ALA A 30 -43.33 -36.56 8.75
N GLU A 31 -42.12 -36.04 8.98
CA GLU A 31 -40.93 -36.24 8.14
C GLU A 31 -39.90 -37.29 8.64
N ARG A 32 -40.29 -38.25 9.49
CA ARG A 32 -39.35 -39.28 10.00
C ARG A 32 -38.84 -40.23 8.90
N VAL A 33 -37.72 -39.87 8.25
CA VAL A 33 -36.86 -40.75 7.43
C VAL A 33 -35.45 -40.78 8.07
N PRO A 34 -34.76 -41.94 8.15
CA PRO A 34 -33.61 -42.07 9.05
C PRO A 34 -32.27 -41.60 8.46
N ALA A 35 -31.38 -41.19 9.39
CA ALA A 35 -29.92 -41.07 9.28
C ALA A 35 -29.34 -40.09 8.23
N GLN A 36 -29.37 -38.79 8.52
CA GLN A 36 -28.52 -37.78 7.86
C GLN A 36 -27.88 -36.84 8.89
N ARG A 37 -26.63 -36.40 8.61
CA ARG A 37 -25.86 -35.48 9.47
C ARG A 37 -26.54 -34.12 9.72
N ASP A 38 -27.53 -33.76 8.89
CA ASP A 38 -28.34 -32.53 9.00
C ASP A 38 -29.70 -32.76 9.69
N ALA A 39 -29.91 -33.90 10.37
CA ALA A 39 -31.15 -34.17 11.10
C ALA A 39 -31.49 -33.02 12.09
N GLY A 40 -32.65 -32.40 11.90
CA GLY A 40 -33.13 -31.27 12.68
C GLY A 40 -32.46 -29.92 12.40
N LEU A 41 -31.57 -29.79 11.41
CA LEU A 41 -31.00 -28.48 11.05
C LEU A 41 -32.06 -27.53 10.52
N GLY A 42 -32.93 -28.00 9.61
CA GLY A 42 -34.05 -27.21 9.09
C GLY A 42 -34.98 -26.73 10.21
N GLU A 43 -35.31 -27.63 11.14
CA GLU A 43 -36.15 -27.30 12.31
C GLU A 43 -35.48 -26.27 13.24
N ARG A 44 -34.16 -26.38 13.46
CA ARG A 44 -33.39 -25.38 14.23
C ARG A 44 -33.38 -24.01 13.53
N ILE A 45 -33.17 -23.99 12.22
CA ILE A 45 -33.19 -22.76 11.41
C ILE A 45 -34.56 -22.08 11.48
N GLN A 46 -35.65 -22.84 11.35
CA GLN A 46 -37.01 -22.31 11.44
C GLN A 46 -37.34 -21.81 12.86
N ARG A 47 -36.93 -22.54 13.91
CA ARG A 47 -37.04 -22.05 15.30
C ARG A 47 -36.29 -20.75 15.52
N ASP A 48 -35.05 -20.64 15.02
CA ASP A 48 -34.27 -19.43 15.15
C ASP A 48 -34.99 -18.23 14.48
N ALA A 49 -35.59 -18.45 13.31
CA ALA A 49 -36.39 -17.42 12.66
C ALA A 49 -37.62 -17.00 13.50
N ILE A 50 -38.30 -17.95 14.16
CA ILE A 50 -39.41 -17.64 15.07
C ILE A 50 -38.93 -16.83 16.28
N VAL A 51 -37.78 -17.20 16.86
CA VAL A 51 -37.20 -16.46 17.99
C VAL A 51 -36.81 -15.05 17.57
N ARG A 52 -36.18 -14.88 16.40
CA ARG A 52 -35.84 -13.56 15.83
C ARG A 52 -37.10 -12.71 15.63
N LEU A 53 -38.15 -13.30 15.06
CA LEU A 53 -39.44 -12.63 14.88
C LEU A 53 -40.04 -12.17 16.20
N ARG A 54 -40.11 -13.05 17.21
CA ARG A 54 -40.64 -12.74 18.55
C ARG A 54 -39.83 -11.63 19.23
N ALA A 55 -38.51 -11.61 19.05
CA ALA A 55 -37.62 -10.61 19.61
C ALA A 55 -37.65 -9.27 18.85
N GLY A 56 -38.33 -9.18 17.70
CA GLY A 56 -38.25 -8.02 16.81
C GLY A 56 -36.88 -7.83 16.15
N ALA A 57 -36.03 -8.86 16.18
CA ALA A 57 -34.68 -8.86 15.59
C ALA A 57 -34.76 -9.24 14.09
N THR A 58 -35.55 -8.48 13.34
CA THR A 58 -35.84 -8.72 11.92
C THR A 58 -35.49 -7.50 11.08
N ALA A 59 -35.03 -7.72 9.85
CA ALA A 59 -34.66 -6.63 8.93
C ALA A 59 -35.84 -5.68 8.62
N ASN A 60 -37.07 -6.21 8.66
CA ASN A 60 -38.30 -5.42 8.68
C ASN A 60 -38.87 -5.39 10.11
N PRO A 61 -38.83 -4.25 10.82
CA PRO A 61 -39.38 -4.12 12.18
C PRO A 61 -40.89 -4.37 12.28
N GLY A 62 -41.64 -4.16 11.19
CA GLY A 62 -43.09 -4.37 11.12
C GLY A 62 -43.49 -5.81 10.78
N LEU A 63 -42.56 -6.73 10.57
CA LEU A 63 -42.84 -8.08 10.05
C LEU A 63 -43.81 -8.87 10.95
N LEU A 64 -43.64 -8.81 12.27
CA LEU A 64 -44.53 -9.55 13.18
C LEU A 64 -45.97 -9.01 13.13
N ALA A 65 -46.13 -7.68 13.16
CA ALA A 65 -47.44 -7.05 13.02
C ALA A 65 -48.07 -7.30 11.65
N LEU A 66 -47.27 -7.37 10.60
CA LEU A 66 -47.71 -7.75 9.25
C LEU A 66 -48.24 -9.19 9.22
N LEU A 67 -47.49 -10.15 9.78
CA LEU A 67 -47.86 -11.57 9.74
C LEU A 67 -49.03 -11.90 10.68
N ALA A 68 -49.03 -11.38 11.91
CA ALA A 68 -50.05 -11.66 12.91
C ALA A 68 -51.35 -10.87 12.63
N ALA A 69 -51.23 -9.56 12.37
CA ALA A 69 -52.36 -8.64 12.31
C ALA A 69 -52.68 -8.13 10.89
N ALA A 70 -51.92 -8.51 9.85
CA ALA A 70 -52.07 -8.00 8.47
C ALA A 70 -52.01 -6.47 8.40
N ARG A 71 -51.10 -5.87 9.18
CA ARG A 71 -50.86 -4.43 9.17
C ARG A 71 -49.83 -4.09 8.09
N TYR A 72 -50.33 -3.73 6.91
CA TYR A 72 -49.52 -3.30 5.79
C TYR A 72 -49.11 -1.82 5.92
N ALA A 73 -47.88 -1.52 5.53
CA ALA A 73 -47.41 -0.15 5.39
C ALA A 73 -48.06 0.51 4.15
N PRO A 74 -48.38 1.81 4.20
CA PRO A 74 -49.03 2.50 3.09
C PRO A 74 -48.12 2.56 1.87
N VAL A 75 -48.64 2.11 0.71
CA VAL A 75 -47.90 2.17 -0.57
C VAL A 75 -47.82 3.63 -1.03
N PRO A 76 -46.64 4.14 -1.43
CA PRO A 76 -46.48 5.50 -1.94
C PRO A 76 -47.37 5.76 -3.18
N PRO A 77 -47.80 7.02 -3.42
CA PRO A 77 -48.71 7.36 -4.52
C PRO A 77 -48.14 7.04 -5.93
N GLY A 78 -46.82 7.03 -6.11
CA GLY A 78 -46.16 6.56 -7.34
C GLY A 78 -46.11 5.04 -7.52
N GLY A 79 -46.65 4.27 -6.57
CA GLY A 79 -46.67 2.80 -6.59
C GLY A 79 -47.97 2.19 -7.13
N GLN A 80 -48.84 2.97 -7.75
CA GLN A 80 -50.11 2.53 -8.34
C GLN A 80 -50.07 2.51 -9.88
N GLU A 81 -48.89 2.32 -10.47
CA GLU A 81 -48.72 2.21 -11.92
C GLU A 81 -49.17 0.85 -12.47
N ASP A 82 -49.61 0.80 -13.75
CA ASP A 82 -50.00 -0.44 -14.45
C ASP A 82 -48.80 -1.39 -14.70
N ASP A 83 -47.57 -0.89 -14.55
CA ASP A 83 -46.36 -1.68 -14.69
C ASP A 83 -46.10 -2.54 -13.43
N VAL A 84 -46.14 -3.86 -13.64
CA VAL A 84 -45.99 -4.85 -12.56
C VAL A 84 -44.65 -4.71 -11.84
N VAL A 85 -43.57 -4.42 -12.58
CA VAL A 85 -42.21 -4.34 -12.01
C VAL A 85 -42.10 -3.13 -11.10
N ARG A 86 -42.48 -1.95 -11.58
CA ARG A 86 -42.44 -0.71 -10.79
C ARG A 86 -43.31 -0.80 -9.56
N ARG A 87 -44.51 -1.37 -9.68
CA ARG A 87 -45.40 -1.59 -8.55
C ARG A 87 -44.78 -2.53 -7.52
N ALA A 88 -44.18 -3.64 -7.95
CA ALA A 88 -43.47 -4.56 -7.07
C ALA A 88 -42.29 -3.89 -6.34
N LEU A 89 -41.56 -3.01 -7.02
CA LEU A 89 -40.45 -2.25 -6.44
C LEU A 89 -40.88 -1.02 -5.63
N ALA A 90 -42.16 -0.67 -5.60
CA ALA A 90 -42.68 0.45 -4.81
C ALA A 90 -43.23 0.03 -3.45
N VAL A 91 -43.49 -1.27 -3.25
CA VAL A 91 -44.05 -1.78 -2.00
C VAL A 91 -43.04 -1.65 -0.85
N PRO A 92 -43.45 -1.08 0.30
CA PRO A 92 -42.58 -0.87 1.45
C PRO A 92 -42.32 -2.15 2.27
N ASP A 93 -43.24 -3.11 2.24
CA ASP A 93 -43.23 -4.27 3.13
C ASP A 93 -43.43 -5.62 2.40
N LEU A 94 -44.58 -5.86 1.77
CA LEU A 94 -44.89 -7.15 1.16
C LEU A 94 -45.88 -7.06 -0.01
N LEU A 95 -45.53 -7.68 -1.14
CA LEU A 95 -46.41 -7.83 -2.30
C LEU A 95 -46.79 -9.30 -2.52
N CYS A 96 -48.07 -9.57 -2.76
CA CYS A 96 -48.56 -10.84 -3.27
C CYS A 96 -48.68 -10.76 -4.81
N LEU A 97 -47.85 -11.51 -5.53
CA LEU A 97 -47.89 -11.66 -6.98
C LEU A 97 -48.56 -12.99 -7.35
N HIS A 98 -49.83 -12.91 -7.72
CA HIS A 98 -50.58 -14.05 -8.26
C HIS A 98 -50.19 -14.29 -9.69
N ALA A 99 -49.63 -15.46 -9.95
CA ALA A 99 -49.27 -15.86 -11.28
C ALA A 99 -49.52 -17.37 -11.45
N PRO A 100 -50.24 -17.79 -12.51
CA PRO A 100 -50.37 -19.20 -12.82
C PRO A 100 -48.98 -19.83 -13.05
N PRO A 101 -48.83 -21.14 -12.80
CA PRO A 101 -47.56 -21.81 -13.04
C PRO A 101 -47.19 -21.70 -14.52
N GLY A 102 -45.99 -21.20 -14.82
CA GLY A 102 -45.54 -21.04 -16.20
C GLY A 102 -44.45 -20.00 -16.39
N VAL A 103 -44.05 -19.84 -17.66
CA VAL A 103 -42.93 -18.97 -18.07
C VAL A 103 -43.19 -17.50 -17.72
N ALA A 104 -44.42 -17.02 -17.83
CA ALA A 104 -44.78 -15.63 -17.54
C ALA A 104 -44.43 -15.23 -16.09
N ARG A 105 -44.75 -16.09 -15.10
CA ARG A 105 -44.38 -15.88 -13.69
C ARG A 105 -42.87 -15.73 -13.54
N THR A 106 -42.13 -16.69 -14.08
CA THR A 106 -40.66 -16.72 -14.00
C THR A 106 -40.06 -15.47 -14.63
N VAL A 107 -40.52 -15.07 -15.81
CA VAL A 107 -40.04 -13.85 -16.49
C VAL A 107 -40.32 -12.61 -15.65
N THR A 108 -41.54 -12.43 -15.14
CA THR A 108 -41.87 -11.27 -14.30
C THR A 108 -41.03 -11.23 -13.01
N VAL A 109 -40.85 -12.37 -12.34
CA VAL A 109 -39.98 -12.47 -11.16
C VAL A 109 -38.56 -12.04 -11.48
N LEU A 110 -38.00 -12.52 -12.60
CA LEU A 110 -36.63 -12.19 -13.01
C LEU A 110 -36.47 -10.72 -13.38
N GLU A 111 -37.47 -10.12 -14.03
CA GLU A 111 -37.47 -8.68 -14.34
C GLU A 111 -37.51 -7.83 -13.06
N ILE A 112 -38.28 -8.24 -12.05
CA ILE A 112 -38.28 -7.59 -10.73
C ILE A 112 -36.90 -7.70 -10.07
N VAL A 113 -36.32 -8.90 -10.06
CA VAL A 113 -34.99 -9.14 -9.46
C VAL A 113 -33.92 -8.30 -10.15
N ARG A 114 -33.94 -8.25 -11.49
CA ARG A 114 -33.04 -7.43 -12.30
C ARG A 114 -33.18 -5.96 -11.96
N ALA A 115 -34.40 -5.43 -11.99
CA ALA A 115 -34.66 -4.02 -11.74
C ALA A 115 -34.36 -3.60 -10.28
N ALA A 116 -34.52 -4.50 -9.31
CA ALA A 116 -34.07 -4.27 -7.93
C ALA A 116 -32.54 -4.23 -7.83
N ALA A 117 -31.84 -5.20 -8.43
CA ALA A 117 -30.38 -5.23 -8.44
C ALA A 117 -29.76 -4.01 -9.15
N GLU A 118 -30.36 -3.56 -10.26
CA GLU A 118 -29.97 -2.32 -10.97
C GLU A 118 -30.14 -1.06 -10.11
N ARG A 119 -31.03 -1.08 -9.10
CA ARG A 119 -31.19 -0.01 -8.10
C ARG A 119 -30.16 -0.09 -6.97
N GLY A 120 -29.22 -1.05 -7.03
CA GLY A 120 -28.23 -1.31 -5.98
C GLY A 120 -28.82 -2.02 -4.76
N GLU A 121 -30.01 -2.61 -4.89
CA GLU A 121 -30.62 -3.39 -3.81
C GLU A 121 -30.02 -4.79 -3.76
N ARG A 122 -29.73 -5.30 -2.55
CA ARG A 122 -29.35 -6.70 -2.38
C ARG A 122 -30.60 -7.59 -2.41
N VAL A 123 -30.69 -8.44 -3.42
CA VAL A 123 -31.88 -9.28 -3.66
C VAL A 123 -31.62 -10.71 -3.25
N LEU A 124 -32.57 -11.30 -2.51
CA LEU A 124 -32.62 -12.73 -2.24
C LEU A 124 -33.74 -13.38 -3.06
N VAL A 125 -33.40 -14.33 -3.91
CA VAL A 125 -34.39 -15.16 -4.62
C VAL A 125 -34.46 -16.52 -3.94
N THR A 126 -35.65 -16.90 -3.50
CA THR A 126 -35.88 -18.18 -2.84
C THR A 126 -36.95 -19.02 -3.51
N ALA A 127 -36.83 -20.33 -3.35
CA ALA A 127 -37.81 -21.30 -3.82
C ALA A 127 -37.98 -22.44 -2.79
N PRO A 128 -39.08 -23.20 -2.84
CA PRO A 128 -39.31 -24.34 -1.93
C PRO A 128 -38.35 -25.51 -2.14
N THR A 129 -37.81 -25.67 -3.35
CA THR A 129 -36.93 -26.81 -3.70
C THR A 129 -35.76 -26.35 -4.56
N SER A 130 -34.65 -27.09 -4.52
CA SER A 130 -33.49 -26.84 -5.39
C SER A 130 -33.85 -26.95 -6.88
N ALA A 131 -34.82 -27.80 -7.24
CA ALA A 131 -35.30 -27.93 -8.62
C ALA A 131 -36.06 -26.68 -9.11
N ALA A 132 -36.91 -26.09 -8.26
CA ALA A 132 -37.57 -24.83 -8.59
C ALA A 132 -36.55 -23.68 -8.71
N LEU A 133 -35.56 -23.68 -7.82
CA LEU A 133 -34.45 -22.73 -7.88
C LEU A 133 -33.61 -22.89 -9.16
N ASP A 134 -33.39 -24.12 -9.65
CA ASP A 134 -32.67 -24.40 -10.92
C ASP A 134 -33.33 -23.70 -12.12
N VAL A 135 -34.67 -23.72 -12.17
CA VAL A 135 -35.43 -23.07 -13.25
C VAL A 135 -35.24 -21.55 -13.23
N LEU A 136 -35.19 -20.95 -12.03
CA LEU A 136 -34.93 -19.52 -11.86
C LEU A 136 -33.49 -19.18 -12.20
N ALA A 137 -32.54 -19.94 -11.65
CA ALA A 137 -31.10 -19.68 -11.79
C ALA A 137 -30.62 -19.78 -13.23
N ALA A 138 -31.18 -20.70 -14.03
CA ALA A 138 -30.87 -20.81 -15.46
C ALA A 138 -31.24 -19.56 -16.28
N ARG A 139 -32.02 -18.64 -15.69
CA ARG A 139 -32.53 -17.43 -16.34
C ARG A 139 -32.23 -16.16 -15.54
N LEU A 140 -31.41 -16.25 -14.49
CA LEU A 140 -31.00 -15.09 -13.71
C LEU A 140 -30.22 -14.10 -14.61
N PRO A 141 -30.39 -12.79 -14.40
CA PRO A 141 -29.74 -11.77 -15.22
C PRO A 141 -28.22 -11.89 -15.15
N THR A 142 -27.55 -11.55 -16.27
CA THR A 142 -26.09 -11.67 -16.40
C THR A 142 -25.32 -10.45 -15.88
N GLU A 143 -25.99 -9.31 -15.75
CA GLU A 143 -25.34 -8.04 -15.41
C GLU A 143 -25.17 -7.78 -13.89
N PRO A 144 -25.98 -8.34 -12.97
CA PRO A 144 -25.64 -8.35 -11.53
C PRO A 144 -24.81 -9.59 -11.13
N THR A 145 -24.00 -9.45 -10.08
CA THR A 145 -23.27 -10.55 -9.44
C THR A 145 -24.25 -11.48 -8.75
N VAL A 146 -24.52 -12.62 -9.38
CA VAL A 146 -25.37 -13.67 -8.82
C VAL A 146 -24.54 -14.68 -8.03
N VAL A 147 -25.03 -15.08 -6.86
CA VAL A 147 -24.47 -16.19 -6.07
C VAL A 147 -25.58 -17.16 -5.72
N ARG A 148 -25.43 -18.44 -6.10
CA ARG A 148 -26.37 -19.49 -5.73
C ARG A 148 -25.79 -20.38 -4.62
N THR A 149 -26.68 -20.92 -3.80
CA THR A 149 -26.33 -21.45 -2.49
C THR A 149 -27.25 -22.62 -2.10
N ASP A 150 -27.37 -23.61 -2.98
CA ASP A 150 -28.11 -24.85 -2.71
C ASP A 150 -27.18 -26.05 -2.53
N GLN A 151 -27.64 -27.06 -1.78
CA GLN A 151 -26.96 -28.35 -1.71
C GLN A 151 -27.35 -29.23 -2.91
N ARG A 152 -26.39 -29.58 -3.77
CA ARG A 152 -26.54 -30.66 -4.75
C ARG A 152 -26.00 -31.98 -4.22
N ARG A 153 -26.79 -33.05 -4.34
CA ARG A 153 -26.25 -34.41 -4.24
C ARG A 153 -25.56 -34.73 -5.56
N ASN A 154 -24.25 -35.01 -5.51
CA ASN A 154 -23.54 -35.49 -6.68
C ASN A 154 -24.09 -36.87 -7.08
N GLY A 155 -24.04 -37.22 -8.38
CA GLY A 155 -24.56 -38.46 -8.95
C GLY A 155 -23.96 -39.77 -8.40
N HIS A 156 -23.15 -39.71 -7.35
CA HIS A 156 -22.56 -40.84 -6.62
C HIS A 156 -23.10 -40.97 -5.19
N GLY A 157 -24.22 -40.32 -4.85
CA GLY A 157 -24.90 -40.49 -3.57
C GLY A 157 -24.19 -39.88 -2.36
N THR A 158 -23.03 -39.24 -2.56
CA THR A 158 -22.36 -38.46 -1.52
C THR A 158 -23.01 -37.07 -1.44
N PRO A 159 -23.53 -36.64 -0.29
CA PRO A 159 -23.99 -35.27 -0.12
C PRO A 159 -22.77 -34.33 -0.16
N SER A 160 -22.62 -33.56 -1.24
CA SER A 160 -21.70 -32.44 -1.28
C SER A 160 -22.48 -31.22 -0.79
N ALA A 161 -22.11 -30.69 0.37
CA ALA A 161 -22.59 -29.40 0.86
C ALA A 161 -21.92 -28.25 0.07
N GLU A 162 -21.96 -28.32 -1.25
CA GLU A 162 -21.24 -27.42 -2.15
C GLU A 162 -22.24 -26.41 -2.73
N LEU A 163 -22.24 -25.23 -2.12
CA LEU A 163 -22.94 -24.04 -2.61
C LEU A 163 -22.46 -23.74 -4.04
N THR A 164 -23.34 -23.34 -4.98
CA THR A 164 -22.98 -23.11 -6.40
C THR A 164 -22.92 -21.62 -6.76
N VAL A 165 -21.75 -20.99 -6.90
CA VAL A 165 -21.68 -19.58 -7.34
C VAL A 165 -21.87 -19.49 -8.85
N VAL A 166 -22.96 -18.89 -9.31
CA VAL A 166 -23.11 -18.55 -10.73
C VAL A 166 -22.71 -17.10 -10.94
N ARG A 167 -21.40 -16.82 -11.04
CA ARG A 167 -20.94 -15.51 -11.53
C ARG A 167 -21.03 -15.49 -13.05
N THR A 168 -21.99 -14.73 -13.57
CA THR A 168 -22.15 -14.43 -15.00
C THR A 168 -21.28 -13.25 -15.39
N ASP A 169 -19.96 -13.29 -15.12
CA ASP A 169 -19.08 -12.41 -15.89
C ASP A 169 -19.01 -12.93 -17.35
N GLN A 170 -19.05 -11.98 -18.26
CA GLN A 170 -19.31 -12.19 -19.68
C GLN A 170 -18.29 -13.18 -20.29
N ARG A 171 -18.72 -14.44 -20.49
CA ARG A 171 -18.21 -15.48 -21.43
C ARG A 171 -18.45 -16.90 -20.89
N GLY A 172 -19.65 -17.23 -20.40
CA GLY A 172 -20.09 -18.64 -20.24
C GLY A 172 -19.18 -19.61 -19.47
N ASN A 173 -18.19 -19.11 -18.70
CA ASN A 173 -17.16 -19.90 -18.02
C ASN A 173 -17.14 -19.62 -16.50
N GLY A 174 -18.20 -19.00 -15.98
CA GLY A 174 -18.35 -18.67 -14.56
C GLY A 174 -18.23 -19.89 -13.66
N HIS A 175 -17.23 -19.87 -12.79
CA HIS A 175 -16.80 -20.99 -11.93
C HIS A 175 -17.92 -21.59 -11.09
N GLY A 176 -18.00 -22.92 -11.03
CA GLY A 176 -19.04 -23.71 -10.36
C GLY A 176 -19.38 -23.31 -8.91
N THR A 177 -18.77 -23.93 -7.92
CA THR A 177 -19.16 -23.82 -6.50
C THR A 177 -18.70 -22.51 -5.84
N LEU A 178 -19.28 -22.13 -4.69
CA LEU A 178 -18.77 -21.07 -3.80
C LEU A 178 -17.35 -21.39 -3.34
N ALA A 179 -17.03 -22.68 -3.22
CA ALA A 179 -15.67 -23.14 -3.04
C ALA A 179 -14.78 -22.77 -4.24
N ASP A 180 -15.25 -22.98 -5.47
CA ASP A 180 -14.52 -22.60 -6.69
C ASP A 180 -14.35 -21.08 -6.82
N ALA A 181 -15.39 -20.30 -6.53
CA ALA A 181 -15.32 -18.84 -6.53
C ALA A 181 -14.38 -18.29 -5.45
N ALA A 182 -14.38 -18.90 -4.26
CA ALA A 182 -13.45 -18.57 -3.19
C ALA A 182 -12.02 -18.94 -3.58
N ALA A 183 -11.81 -20.12 -4.16
CA ALA A 183 -10.50 -20.57 -4.64
C ALA A 183 -9.96 -19.68 -5.76
N GLU A 184 -10.80 -19.23 -6.68
CA GLU A 184 -10.42 -18.26 -7.71
C GLU A 184 -10.06 -16.90 -7.10
N THR A 185 -10.88 -16.39 -6.20
CA THR A 185 -10.60 -15.12 -5.49
C THR A 185 -9.27 -15.21 -4.73
N GLN A 186 -9.03 -16.32 -4.05
CA GLN A 186 -7.77 -16.64 -3.38
C GLN A 186 -6.60 -16.66 -4.37
N ARG A 187 -6.71 -17.37 -5.50
CA ARG A 187 -5.68 -17.40 -6.57
C ARG A 187 -5.36 -15.98 -7.06
N ARG A 188 -6.38 -15.15 -7.29
CA ARG A 188 -6.21 -13.75 -7.71
C ARG A 188 -5.50 -12.90 -6.65
N ILE A 189 -5.84 -13.05 -5.38
CA ILE A 189 -5.17 -12.35 -4.27
C ILE A 189 -3.69 -12.73 -4.22
N LEU A 190 -3.38 -14.03 -4.30
CA LEU A 190 -2.01 -14.53 -4.29
C LEU A 190 -1.21 -14.08 -5.53
N ALA A 191 -1.83 -14.11 -6.72
CA ALA A 191 -1.19 -13.63 -7.94
C ALA A 191 -0.88 -12.12 -7.87
N ARG A 192 -1.87 -11.30 -7.47
CA ARG A 192 -1.71 -9.84 -7.39
C ARG A 192 -0.69 -9.39 -6.34
N THR A 193 -0.51 -10.16 -5.28
CA THR A 193 0.43 -9.81 -4.20
C THR A 193 1.83 -10.42 -4.39
N GLN A 194 2.06 -11.21 -5.46
CA GLN A 194 3.32 -11.95 -5.66
C GLN A 194 4.52 -11.01 -5.81
N ALA A 195 4.39 -9.98 -6.67
CA ALA A 195 5.49 -9.05 -6.94
C ALA A 195 5.92 -8.28 -5.67
N ALA A 196 4.95 -7.77 -4.92
CA ALA A 196 5.20 -7.07 -3.67
C ALA A 196 5.85 -7.99 -2.62
N ALA A 197 5.41 -9.25 -2.51
CA ALA A 197 6.01 -10.21 -1.59
C ALA A 197 7.46 -10.54 -1.95
N HIS A 198 7.76 -10.71 -3.24
CA HIS A 198 9.11 -10.97 -3.71
C HIS A 198 10.04 -9.78 -3.50
N GLY A 199 9.59 -8.55 -3.80
CA GLY A 199 10.38 -7.34 -3.54
C GLY A 199 10.69 -7.11 -2.05
N LEU A 200 9.76 -7.51 -1.17
CA LEU A 200 9.91 -7.38 0.29
C LEU A 200 10.68 -8.54 0.95
N GLU A 201 10.93 -9.64 0.24
CA GLU A 201 11.61 -10.84 0.77
C GLU A 201 12.97 -10.54 1.42
N PRO A 202 13.85 -9.68 0.86
CA PRO A 202 15.15 -9.34 1.46
C PRO A 202 15.08 -8.58 2.79
N TRP A 203 13.88 -8.15 3.21
CA TRP A 203 13.63 -7.45 4.48
C TRP A 203 13.14 -8.40 5.59
N LEU A 204 13.02 -9.70 5.29
CA LEU A 204 12.66 -10.75 6.25
C LEU A 204 13.89 -11.47 6.81
N GLY A 205 13.72 -12.06 7.99
CA GLY A 205 14.73 -12.88 8.66
C GLY A 205 15.47 -12.16 9.78
N ASP A 206 16.33 -12.90 10.48
CA ASP A 206 17.16 -12.37 11.56
C ASP A 206 18.61 -12.88 11.43
N PRO A 207 19.56 -12.03 11.00
CA PRO A 207 19.36 -10.69 10.44
C PRO A 207 18.87 -10.75 8.99
N ALA A 208 17.96 -9.85 8.61
CA ALA A 208 17.51 -9.71 7.23
C ALA A 208 18.67 -9.27 6.29
N PRO A 209 18.73 -9.74 5.04
CA PRO A 209 19.73 -9.33 4.06
C PRO A 209 19.88 -7.80 3.93
N ALA A 210 18.77 -7.06 3.86
CA ALA A 210 18.78 -5.59 3.78
C ALA A 210 19.43 -4.96 5.03
N THR A 211 19.12 -5.46 6.23
CA THR A 211 19.75 -5.02 7.48
C THR A 211 21.25 -5.34 7.49
N GLY A 212 21.65 -6.47 6.90
CA GLY A 212 23.05 -6.84 6.71
C GLY A 212 23.82 -5.83 5.85
N TRP A 213 23.23 -5.38 4.74
CA TRP A 213 23.84 -4.35 3.89
C TRP A 213 23.85 -2.96 4.55
N LEU A 214 22.80 -2.59 5.27
CA LEU A 214 22.75 -1.35 6.04
C LEU A 214 23.87 -1.31 7.08
N ARG A 215 24.09 -2.42 7.79
CA ARG A 215 25.20 -2.53 8.75
C ARG A 215 26.56 -2.40 8.05
N ARG A 216 26.76 -3.06 6.89
CA ARG A 216 28.01 -2.93 6.11
C ARG A 216 28.26 -1.49 5.67
N LEU A 217 27.23 -0.80 5.18
CA LEU A 217 27.31 0.61 4.79
C LEU A 217 27.75 1.48 5.98
N THR A 218 27.09 1.32 7.14
CA THR A 218 27.39 2.15 8.30
C THR A 218 28.77 1.86 8.87
N THR A 219 29.19 0.60 8.92
CA THR A 219 30.54 0.21 9.35
C THR A 219 31.60 0.77 8.39
N ALA A 220 31.39 0.68 7.08
CA ALA A 220 32.33 1.22 6.10
C ALA A 220 32.43 2.76 6.16
N LEU A 221 31.34 3.46 6.51
CA LEU A 221 31.35 4.90 6.74
C LEU A 221 32.13 5.29 8.01
N ASP A 222 31.96 4.53 9.09
CA ASP A 222 32.72 4.73 10.32
C ASP A 222 34.22 4.49 10.07
N GLU A 223 34.57 3.40 9.34
CA GLU A 223 35.93 3.11 8.90
C GLU A 223 36.51 4.22 8.00
N ALA A 224 35.71 4.75 7.08
CA ALA A 224 36.13 5.83 6.19
C ALA A 224 36.39 7.14 6.95
N ALA A 225 35.55 7.46 7.95
CA ALA A 225 35.75 8.63 8.79
C ALA A 225 37.05 8.51 9.61
N GLN A 226 37.29 7.35 10.23
CA GLN A 226 38.51 7.10 10.99
C GLN A 226 39.77 7.14 10.10
N ALA A 227 39.72 6.50 8.94
CA ALA A 227 40.83 6.49 7.99
C ALA A 227 41.12 7.90 7.44
N ARG A 228 40.07 8.73 7.25
CA ARG A 228 40.23 10.12 6.82
C ARG A 228 40.92 10.97 7.89
N GLU A 229 40.52 10.83 9.15
CA GLU A 229 41.18 11.51 10.26
C GLU A 229 42.66 11.11 10.36
N GLN A 230 42.96 9.82 10.22
CA GLN A 230 44.35 9.32 10.19
C GLN A 230 45.14 9.89 9.01
N ALA A 231 44.53 10.03 7.84
CA ALA A 231 45.16 10.64 6.67
C ALA A 231 45.49 12.12 6.91
N ASP A 232 44.54 12.88 7.45
CA ASP A 232 44.73 14.30 7.77
C ASP A 232 45.85 14.48 8.84
N GLN A 233 45.90 13.61 9.85
CA GLN A 233 46.99 13.57 10.84
C GLN A 233 48.35 13.24 10.20
N ALA A 234 48.41 12.23 9.33
CA ALA A 234 49.65 11.84 8.66
C ALA A 234 50.17 12.92 7.70
N ILE A 235 49.27 13.67 7.05
CA ILE A 235 49.63 14.85 6.23
C ILE A 235 50.23 15.94 7.11
N ALA A 236 49.62 16.24 8.26
CA ALA A 236 50.14 17.24 9.20
C ALA A 236 51.53 16.83 9.74
N GLU A 237 51.73 15.55 10.07
CA GLU A 237 53.04 15.01 10.48
C GLU A 237 54.09 15.10 9.37
N ARG A 238 53.72 14.79 8.12
CA ARG A 238 54.60 14.94 6.96
C ARG A 238 55.03 16.40 6.81
N ASP A 239 54.10 17.34 6.89
CA ASP A 239 54.37 18.77 6.72
C ASP A 239 55.27 19.32 7.84
N ALA A 240 55.04 18.88 9.08
CA ALA A 240 55.90 19.19 10.22
C ALA A 240 57.31 18.60 10.04
N THR A 241 57.42 17.36 9.55
CA THR A 241 58.70 16.69 9.28
C THR A 241 59.47 17.41 8.16
N ALA A 242 58.78 17.82 7.10
CA ALA A 242 59.35 18.58 6.01
C ALA A 242 59.84 19.97 6.47
N ALA A 243 59.09 20.64 7.34
CA ALA A 243 59.51 21.91 7.94
C ALA A 243 60.79 21.74 8.78
N ALA A 244 60.85 20.72 9.64
CA ALA A 244 62.04 20.43 10.43
C ALA A 244 63.26 20.07 9.55
N ALA A 245 63.05 19.34 8.45
CA ALA A 245 64.11 19.04 7.49
C ALA A 245 64.63 20.32 6.80
N ARG A 246 63.74 21.23 6.37
CA ARG A 246 64.11 22.54 5.81
C ARG A 246 64.95 23.36 6.80
N ASP A 247 64.58 23.40 8.07
CA ASP A 247 65.30 24.17 9.08
C ASP A 247 66.73 23.63 9.32
N ARG A 248 66.87 22.30 9.36
CA ARG A 248 68.16 21.62 9.53
C ARG A 248 69.08 21.80 8.32
N LEU A 249 68.55 21.64 7.11
CA LEU A 249 69.32 21.68 5.85
C LEU A 249 69.53 23.11 5.32
N GLY A 250 68.68 24.07 5.70
CA GLY A 250 68.66 25.44 5.20
C GLY A 250 69.77 26.36 5.71
N GLY A 251 70.83 25.83 6.32
CA GLY A 251 71.99 26.62 6.79
C GLY A 251 72.62 27.47 5.68
N ALA A 252 72.94 26.86 4.54
CA ALA A 252 73.58 27.53 3.41
C ALA A 252 72.67 28.57 2.73
N ILE A 253 71.36 28.33 2.66
CA ILE A 253 70.40 29.28 2.07
C ILE A 253 70.31 30.57 2.87
N ARG A 254 70.47 30.51 4.19
CA ARG A 254 70.51 31.72 5.03
C ARG A 254 71.69 32.62 4.68
N GLU A 255 72.82 32.04 4.24
CA GLU A 255 73.99 32.80 3.80
C GLU A 255 73.77 33.41 2.42
N GLU A 256 73.25 32.65 1.46
CA GLU A 256 72.94 33.16 0.12
C GLU A 256 71.87 34.25 0.13
N ARG A 257 70.85 34.12 0.99
CA ARG A 257 69.85 35.17 1.19
C ARG A 257 70.49 36.48 1.66
N ARG A 258 71.48 36.41 2.56
CA ARG A 258 72.24 37.60 2.99
C ARG A 258 73.06 38.19 1.85
N ALA A 259 73.64 37.37 0.97
CA ALA A 259 74.37 37.84 -0.20
C ALA A 259 73.46 38.62 -1.17
N VAL A 260 72.23 38.13 -1.41
CA VAL A 260 71.19 38.85 -2.17
C VAL A 260 70.87 40.19 -1.51
N GLU A 261 70.57 40.21 -0.20
CA GLU A 261 70.27 41.44 0.53
C GLU A 261 71.40 42.48 0.46
N VAL A 262 72.66 42.02 0.52
CA VAL A 262 73.84 42.90 0.37
C VAL A 262 73.93 43.44 -1.05
N ALA A 263 73.71 42.62 -2.07
CA ALA A 263 73.73 43.04 -3.46
C ALA A 263 72.60 44.02 -3.80
N GLU A 264 71.40 43.83 -3.23
CA GLU A 264 70.28 44.77 -3.35
C GLU A 264 70.63 46.16 -2.80
N ARG A 265 71.21 46.21 -1.60
CA ARG A 265 71.71 47.47 -1.03
C ARG A 265 72.78 48.12 -1.91
N GLY A 266 73.67 47.31 -2.48
CA GLY A 266 74.71 47.78 -3.41
C GLY A 266 74.14 48.43 -4.66
N VAL A 267 73.10 47.84 -5.27
CA VAL A 267 72.39 48.41 -6.43
C VAL A 267 71.74 49.75 -6.07
N THR A 268 71.05 49.83 -4.93
CA THR A 268 70.40 51.06 -4.47
C THR A 268 71.42 52.19 -4.29
N LEU A 269 72.51 51.95 -3.55
CA LEU A 269 73.54 52.96 -3.32
C LEU A 269 74.24 53.40 -4.61
N ALA A 270 74.48 52.46 -5.55
CA ALA A 270 75.08 52.78 -6.83
C ALA A 270 74.14 53.61 -7.73
N ALA A 271 72.84 53.31 -7.73
CA ALA A 271 71.84 54.09 -8.44
C ALA A 271 71.74 55.53 -7.87
N GLU A 272 71.65 55.66 -6.55
CA GLU A 272 71.64 56.97 -5.88
C GLU A 272 72.91 57.79 -6.15
N SER A 273 74.07 57.13 -6.29
CA SER A 273 75.32 57.79 -6.66
C SER A 273 75.29 58.33 -8.09
N VAL A 274 74.80 57.53 -9.04
CA VAL A 274 74.63 57.92 -10.45
C VAL A 274 73.64 59.08 -10.57
N ASP A 275 72.49 59.01 -9.90
CA ASP A 275 71.47 60.07 -9.93
C ASP A 275 72.00 61.37 -9.33
N ARG A 276 72.63 61.32 -8.15
CA ARG A 276 73.24 62.50 -7.51
C ARG A 276 74.32 63.13 -8.38
N LEU A 277 75.19 62.33 -9.00
CA LEU A 277 76.24 62.83 -9.90
C LEU A 277 75.64 63.39 -11.20
N GLY A 278 74.60 62.77 -11.74
CA GLY A 278 73.87 63.23 -12.92
C GLY A 278 73.17 64.57 -12.69
N ASP A 279 72.47 64.73 -11.56
CA ASP A 279 71.85 65.99 -11.14
C ASP A 279 72.88 67.08 -10.88
N ALA A 280 74.00 66.74 -10.25
CA ALA A 280 75.10 67.68 -10.03
C ALA A 280 75.73 68.13 -11.36
N LEU A 281 75.87 67.22 -12.33
CA LEU A 281 76.40 67.52 -13.65
C LEU A 281 75.44 68.44 -14.44
N ARG A 282 74.14 68.11 -14.51
CA ARG A 282 73.12 68.95 -15.16
C ARG A 282 73.11 70.40 -14.62
N ARG A 283 73.21 70.54 -13.30
CA ARG A 283 73.31 71.86 -12.64
C ARG A 283 74.61 72.59 -12.98
N ALA A 284 75.74 71.89 -13.07
CA ALA A 284 77.03 72.49 -13.41
C ALA A 284 77.12 72.92 -14.89
N GLU A 285 76.51 72.17 -15.80
CA GLU A 285 76.43 72.50 -17.24
C GLU A 285 75.56 73.74 -17.52
N SER A 286 74.61 74.04 -16.62
CA SER A 286 73.73 75.21 -16.72
C SER A 286 74.40 76.54 -16.31
N TYR A 287 75.62 76.50 -15.74
CA TYR A 287 76.37 77.70 -15.29
C TYR A 287 77.45 78.12 -16.31
N ARG A 288 77.43 79.40 -16.72
CA ARG A 288 78.28 79.97 -17.79
C ARG A 288 79.79 79.84 -17.61
N PHE A 289 80.28 79.65 -16.38
CA PHE A 289 81.71 79.46 -16.06
C PHE A 289 82.02 78.07 -15.46
N GLY A 290 81.10 77.10 -15.55
CA GLY A 290 81.17 75.79 -14.87
C GLY A 290 81.98 74.69 -15.57
N ARG A 291 82.65 74.96 -16.70
CA ARG A 291 83.23 73.92 -17.58
C ARG A 291 84.15 72.93 -16.87
N TRP A 292 85.06 73.40 -16.01
CA TRP A 292 86.00 72.51 -15.31
C TRP A 292 85.30 71.60 -14.28
N ARG A 293 84.27 72.11 -13.59
CA ARG A 293 83.47 71.33 -12.63
C ARG A 293 82.59 70.30 -13.34
N ALA A 294 82.01 70.66 -14.48
CA ALA A 294 81.26 69.73 -15.33
C ALA A 294 82.16 68.61 -15.86
N GLU A 295 83.37 68.91 -16.35
CA GLU A 295 84.32 67.91 -16.84
C GLU A 295 84.73 66.90 -15.75
N ARG A 296 85.00 67.38 -14.53
CA ARG A 296 85.31 66.53 -13.38
C ARG A 296 84.12 65.65 -12.96
N LEU A 297 82.89 66.18 -13.01
CA LEU A 297 81.67 65.42 -12.73
C LEU A 297 81.36 64.39 -13.82
N ARG A 298 81.63 64.68 -15.10
CA ARG A 298 81.58 63.71 -16.20
C ARG A 298 82.52 62.55 -15.96
N GLY A 299 83.77 62.82 -15.55
CA GLY A 299 84.73 61.77 -15.21
C GLY A 299 84.25 60.87 -14.05
N ARG A 300 83.67 61.44 -12.99
CA ARG A 300 83.10 60.66 -11.88
C ARG A 300 81.86 59.88 -12.29
N LEU A 301 80.99 60.46 -13.12
CA LEU A 301 79.80 59.78 -13.65
C LEU A 301 80.18 58.64 -14.60
N ALA A 302 81.22 58.83 -15.42
CA ALA A 302 81.78 57.81 -16.31
C ALA A 302 82.35 56.59 -15.54
N GLN A 303 82.73 56.77 -14.27
CA GLN A 303 83.10 55.67 -13.37
C GLN A 303 81.90 55.09 -12.61
N ALA A 304 80.94 55.93 -12.21
CA ALA A 304 79.77 55.52 -11.44
C ALA A 304 78.77 54.69 -12.25
N VAL A 305 78.59 54.98 -13.55
CA VAL A 305 77.66 54.23 -14.42
C VAL A 305 78.09 52.76 -14.60
N PRO A 306 79.36 52.45 -14.96
CA PRO A 306 79.85 51.07 -14.96
C PRO A 306 79.76 50.39 -13.59
N ALA A 307 80.01 51.12 -12.50
CA ALA A 307 79.88 50.56 -11.15
C ALA A 307 78.43 50.18 -10.82
N ALA A 308 77.44 50.99 -11.22
CA ALA A 308 76.02 50.66 -11.08
C ALA A 308 75.61 49.48 -11.97
N ALA A 309 76.14 49.38 -13.19
CA ALA A 309 75.93 48.21 -14.05
C ALA A 309 76.52 46.93 -13.42
N ALA A 310 77.72 47.00 -12.85
CA ALA A 310 78.36 45.90 -12.14
C ALA A 310 77.55 45.47 -10.90
N ALA A 311 77.02 46.42 -10.12
CA ALA A 311 76.15 46.12 -8.99
C ALA A 311 74.86 45.38 -9.40
N ARG A 312 74.22 45.80 -10.51
CA ARG A 312 73.04 45.10 -11.05
C ARG A 312 73.37 43.69 -11.52
N MET A 313 74.52 43.50 -12.16
CA MET A 313 74.98 42.16 -12.55
C MET A 313 75.26 41.28 -11.32
N ALA A 314 75.86 41.83 -10.27
CA ALA A 314 76.11 41.10 -9.02
C ALA A 314 74.80 40.67 -8.34
N LEU A 315 73.79 41.56 -8.29
CA LEU A 315 72.47 41.21 -7.78
C LEU A 315 71.80 40.11 -8.61
N ARG A 316 71.89 40.19 -9.94
CA ARG A 316 71.32 39.17 -10.81
C ARG A 316 71.94 37.79 -10.54
N ARG A 317 73.28 37.72 -10.43
CA ARG A 317 73.98 36.48 -10.08
C ARG A 317 73.59 35.95 -8.71
N ALA A 318 73.56 36.81 -7.69
CA ALA A 318 73.17 36.41 -6.34
C ALA A 318 71.72 35.87 -6.30
N ARG A 319 70.80 36.43 -7.09
CA ARG A 319 69.43 35.92 -7.21
C ARG A 319 69.35 34.58 -7.93
N GLU A 320 70.13 34.40 -8.99
CA GLU A 320 70.24 33.12 -9.71
C GLU A 320 70.81 32.03 -8.78
N GLU A 321 71.91 32.32 -8.07
CA GLU A 321 72.53 31.41 -7.10
C GLU A 321 71.60 31.07 -5.92
N TYR A 322 70.87 32.06 -5.39
CA TYR A 322 69.85 31.82 -4.35
C TYR A 322 68.73 30.91 -4.85
N ALA A 323 68.18 31.16 -6.04
CA ALA A 323 67.09 30.36 -6.61
C ALA A 323 67.53 28.91 -6.89
N ASP A 324 68.74 28.73 -7.44
CA ASP A 324 69.32 27.40 -7.68
C ASP A 324 69.51 26.64 -6.35
N ARG A 325 69.99 27.33 -5.30
CA ARG A 325 70.18 26.72 -3.99
C ARG A 325 68.86 26.39 -3.30
N GLU A 326 67.86 27.26 -3.42
CA GLU A 326 66.50 27.08 -2.89
C GLU A 326 65.83 25.83 -3.50
N SER A 327 65.85 25.71 -4.83
CA SER A 327 65.37 24.51 -5.52
C SER A 327 66.20 23.26 -5.16
N GLY A 328 67.51 23.41 -4.94
CA GLY A 328 68.37 22.34 -4.43
C GLY A 328 67.94 21.85 -3.04
N LEU A 329 67.63 22.78 -2.12
CA LEU A 329 67.14 22.45 -0.78
C LEU A 329 65.79 21.75 -0.82
N GLU A 330 64.85 22.20 -1.65
CA GLU A 330 63.55 21.53 -1.78
C GLU A 330 63.71 20.07 -2.18
N LYS A 331 64.57 19.79 -3.16
CA LYS A 331 64.91 18.41 -3.56
C LYS A 331 65.60 17.62 -2.46
N GLU A 332 66.54 18.23 -1.73
CA GLU A 332 67.20 17.59 -0.58
C GLU A 332 66.19 17.23 0.53
N VAL A 333 65.22 18.11 0.80
CA VAL A 333 64.14 17.89 1.78
C VAL A 333 63.18 16.81 1.33
N GLU A 334 62.77 16.80 0.06
CA GLU A 334 61.97 15.72 -0.52
C GLU A 334 62.69 14.37 -0.47
N GLN A 335 64.02 14.38 -0.57
CA GLN A 335 64.85 13.18 -0.48
C GLN A 335 65.25 12.80 0.95
N ASP A 336 64.94 13.61 1.97
CA ASP A 336 65.19 13.26 3.37
C ASP A 336 64.42 11.97 3.74
N GLY A 337 65.10 11.02 4.37
CA GLY A 337 64.54 9.70 4.66
C GLY A 337 63.32 9.76 5.60
N ALA A 338 63.30 10.70 6.55
CA ALA A 338 62.17 10.88 7.46
C ALA A 338 60.97 11.52 6.75
N VAL A 339 61.23 12.50 5.87
CA VAL A 339 60.18 13.14 5.05
C VAL A 339 59.54 12.12 4.10
N ARG A 340 60.34 11.32 3.39
CA ARG A 340 59.83 10.24 2.51
C ARG A 340 59.00 9.23 3.29
N ALA A 341 59.50 8.76 4.43
CA ALA A 341 58.74 7.81 5.26
C ALA A 341 57.41 8.40 5.77
N ALA A 342 57.37 9.70 6.10
CA ALA A 342 56.14 10.38 6.49
C ALA A 342 55.18 10.58 5.30
N ALA A 343 55.71 10.91 4.12
CA ALA A 343 54.93 11.01 2.89
C ALA A 343 54.31 9.67 2.48
N ASP A 344 55.06 8.57 2.59
CA ASP A 344 54.54 7.23 2.33
C ASP A 344 53.40 6.88 3.29
N ARG A 345 53.56 7.16 4.60
CA ARG A 345 52.48 6.95 5.60
C ARG A 345 51.23 7.77 5.26
N ALA A 346 51.38 9.04 4.89
CA ALA A 346 50.27 9.89 4.49
C ALA A 346 49.56 9.34 3.23
N ALA A 347 50.32 8.90 2.22
CA ALA A 347 49.77 8.29 1.01
C ALA A 347 49.03 6.97 1.29
N PHE A 348 49.57 6.11 2.16
CA PHE A 348 48.90 4.87 2.56
C PHE A 348 47.61 5.13 3.34
N ALA A 349 47.61 6.11 4.25
CA ALA A 349 46.42 6.48 5.01
C ALA A 349 45.32 7.07 4.10
N ASP A 350 45.69 7.94 3.15
CA ASP A 350 44.74 8.49 2.19
C ASP A 350 44.15 7.40 1.28
N LEU A 351 44.96 6.45 0.81
CA LEU A 351 44.48 5.29 0.05
C LEU A 351 43.52 4.41 0.87
N ALA A 352 43.78 4.23 2.16
CA ALA A 352 42.90 3.49 3.06
C ALA A 352 41.53 4.20 3.21
N ALA A 353 41.54 5.53 3.34
CA ALA A 353 40.32 6.34 3.41
C ALA A 353 39.46 6.19 2.14
N HIS A 354 40.09 6.27 0.96
CA HIS A 354 39.41 6.07 -0.32
C HIS A 354 38.79 4.66 -0.44
N ARG A 355 39.53 3.61 -0.06
CA ARG A 355 39.03 2.22 -0.12
C ARG A 355 37.85 1.97 0.82
N ALA A 356 37.86 2.57 2.01
CA ALA A 356 36.76 2.46 2.95
C ALA A 356 35.50 3.15 2.38
N LEU A 357 35.66 4.32 1.74
CA LEU A 357 34.56 5.01 1.07
C LEU A 357 34.00 4.21 -0.13
N GLU A 358 34.86 3.59 -0.95
CA GLU A 358 34.40 2.68 -2.02
C GLU A 358 33.61 1.48 -1.48
N SER A 359 34.00 0.95 -0.31
CA SER A 359 33.26 -0.14 0.35
C SER A 359 31.85 0.32 0.76
N ALA A 360 31.74 1.54 1.32
CA ALA A 360 30.46 2.17 1.63
C ALA A 360 29.62 2.38 0.37
N GLU A 361 30.21 2.88 -0.72
CA GLU A 361 29.54 3.06 -2.00
C GLU A 361 28.95 1.75 -2.57
N ARG A 362 29.71 0.65 -2.51
CA ARG A 362 29.22 -0.67 -2.95
C ARG A 362 28.02 -1.14 -2.11
N ALA A 363 28.07 -0.93 -0.79
CA ALA A 363 26.94 -1.26 0.09
C ALA A 363 25.71 -0.39 -0.21
N ALA A 364 25.91 0.90 -0.50
CA ALA A 364 24.84 1.81 -0.90
C ALA A 364 24.17 1.40 -2.22
N HIS A 365 24.94 0.96 -3.22
CA HIS A 365 24.39 0.40 -4.46
C HIS A 365 23.52 -0.83 -4.22
N GLN A 366 23.94 -1.75 -3.33
CA GLN A 366 23.15 -2.93 -3.00
C GLN A 366 21.83 -2.54 -2.32
N LEU A 367 21.87 -1.63 -1.35
CA LEU A 367 20.65 -1.12 -0.70
C LEU A 367 19.72 -0.41 -1.70
N THR A 368 20.28 0.38 -2.62
CA THR A 368 19.53 1.06 -3.67
C THR A 368 18.75 0.06 -4.52
N ARG A 369 19.37 -1.06 -4.91
CA ARG A 369 18.71 -2.15 -5.65
C ARG A 369 17.59 -2.81 -4.84
N LEU A 370 17.81 -3.07 -3.55
CA LEU A 370 16.78 -3.66 -2.68
C LEU A 370 15.60 -2.71 -2.46
N LEU A 371 15.86 -1.41 -2.32
CA LEU A 371 14.82 -0.39 -2.17
C LEU A 371 14.01 -0.25 -3.47
N ALA A 372 14.68 -0.20 -4.62
CA ALA A 372 14.04 -0.07 -5.94
C ALA A 372 13.01 -1.16 -6.25
N ALA A 373 13.11 -2.33 -5.63
CA ALA A 373 12.13 -3.40 -5.78
C ALA A 373 10.79 -3.12 -5.08
N VAL A 374 10.74 -2.13 -4.17
CA VAL A 374 9.58 -1.89 -3.29
C VAL A 374 9.11 -0.43 -3.32
N LEU A 375 10.02 0.52 -3.52
CA LEU A 375 9.75 1.94 -3.61
C LEU A 375 10.80 2.64 -4.49
N PRO A 376 10.55 3.87 -4.97
CA PRO A 376 11.58 4.69 -5.58
C PRO A 376 12.75 4.87 -4.61
N ALA A 377 13.95 4.44 -5.01
CA ALA A 377 15.12 4.52 -4.14
C ALA A 377 15.55 5.99 -3.94
N PRO A 378 15.95 6.39 -2.73
CA PRO A 378 16.39 7.75 -2.48
C PRO A 378 17.71 8.03 -3.19
N GLU A 379 17.82 9.19 -3.82
CA GLU A 379 19.06 9.64 -4.47
C GLU A 379 20.17 9.87 -3.47
N TRP A 380 21.42 9.67 -3.89
CA TRP A 380 22.60 9.87 -3.05
C TRP A 380 23.84 10.17 -3.90
N THR A 381 24.82 10.81 -3.28
CA THR A 381 26.12 11.15 -3.86
C THR A 381 27.22 10.28 -3.23
N ALA A 382 28.24 9.92 -4.01
CA ALA A 382 29.30 8.99 -3.60
C ALA A 382 30.31 9.57 -2.60
N ASP A 383 30.12 10.81 -2.17
CA ASP A 383 30.89 11.43 -1.10
C ASP A 383 30.39 10.98 0.29
N ALA A 384 31.23 11.17 1.31
CA ALA A 384 30.94 10.72 2.66
C ALA A 384 29.63 11.33 3.22
N ALA A 385 29.35 12.60 2.92
CA ALA A 385 28.12 13.27 3.37
C ALA A 385 26.87 12.67 2.72
N GLY A 386 26.90 12.45 1.39
CA GLY A 386 25.82 11.83 0.65
C GLY A 386 25.50 10.42 1.13
N LEU A 387 26.52 9.58 1.29
CA LEU A 387 26.40 8.22 1.79
C LEU A 387 25.88 8.17 3.23
N THR A 388 26.31 9.09 4.09
CA THR A 388 25.83 9.19 5.47
C THR A 388 24.34 9.56 5.52
N ALA A 389 23.92 10.53 4.71
CA ALA A 389 22.51 10.91 4.59
C ALA A 389 21.66 9.74 4.04
N PHE A 390 22.17 9.00 3.05
CA PHE A 390 21.52 7.81 2.52
C PHE A 390 21.38 6.69 3.57
N ALA A 391 22.44 6.44 4.35
CA ALA A 391 22.40 5.48 5.45
C ALA A 391 21.34 5.86 6.51
N GLY A 392 21.24 7.16 6.84
CA GLY A 392 20.20 7.69 7.72
C GLY A 392 18.79 7.38 7.23
N ARG A 393 18.50 7.70 5.96
CA ARG A 393 17.20 7.37 5.34
C ARG A 393 16.92 5.85 5.32
N CYS A 394 17.93 5.04 5.03
CA CYS A 394 17.79 3.59 5.07
C CYS A 394 17.42 3.07 6.47
N ARG A 395 18.01 3.65 7.54
CA ARG A 395 17.68 3.30 8.93
C ARG A 395 16.22 3.62 9.28
N GLU A 396 15.70 4.73 8.79
CA GLU A 396 14.29 5.11 9.01
C GLU A 396 13.32 4.19 8.26
N LEU A 397 13.66 3.80 7.03
CA LEU A 397 12.82 2.94 6.19
C LEU A 397 12.82 1.46 6.62
N GLU A 398 13.94 0.97 7.17
CA GLU A 398 14.13 -0.43 7.53
C GLU A 398 12.99 -1.02 8.39
N PRO A 399 12.57 -0.42 9.52
CA PRO A 399 11.52 -1.00 10.35
C PRO A 399 10.15 -1.02 9.64
N VAL A 400 9.86 -0.02 8.81
CA VAL A 400 8.61 0.05 8.04
C VAL A 400 8.59 -1.04 6.97
N LEU A 401 9.68 -1.23 6.24
CA LEU A 401 9.78 -2.25 5.20
C LEU A 401 9.77 -3.66 5.78
N ARG A 402 10.47 -3.88 6.89
CA ARG A 402 10.39 -5.13 7.65
C ARG A 402 8.96 -5.42 8.11
N GLY A 403 8.28 -4.43 8.70
CA GLY A 403 6.88 -4.57 9.13
C GLY A 403 5.94 -4.93 7.97
N ARG A 404 6.08 -4.25 6.83
CA ARG A 404 5.33 -4.56 5.59
C ARG A 404 5.63 -5.96 5.08
N ALA A 405 6.90 -6.39 5.13
CA ALA A 405 7.31 -7.72 4.71
C ALA A 405 6.71 -8.83 5.58
N VAL A 406 6.65 -8.61 6.90
CA VAL A 406 5.99 -9.54 7.83
C VAL A 406 4.50 -9.60 7.54
N LEU A 407 3.82 -8.46 7.45
CA LEU A 407 2.38 -8.40 7.19
C LEU A 407 2.00 -9.08 5.87
N ILE A 408 2.71 -8.79 4.78
CA ILE A 408 2.40 -9.40 3.47
C ILE A 408 2.62 -10.91 3.49
N ARG A 409 3.67 -11.38 4.20
CA ARG A 409 3.93 -12.82 4.36
C ARG A 409 2.80 -13.48 5.15
N GLU A 410 2.42 -12.93 6.29
CA GLU A 410 1.34 -13.47 7.13
C GLU A 410 0.00 -13.48 6.40
N TRP A 411 -0.36 -12.38 5.75
CA TRP A 411 -1.60 -12.28 4.99
C TRP A 411 -1.65 -13.27 3.85
N ARG A 412 -0.56 -13.42 3.10
CA ARG A 412 -0.47 -14.42 2.03
C ARG A 412 -0.52 -15.85 2.57
N GLN A 413 0.10 -16.13 3.71
CA GLN A 413 0.00 -17.45 4.36
C GLN A 413 -1.43 -17.76 4.80
N ARG A 414 -2.16 -16.77 5.34
CA ARG A 414 -3.58 -16.92 5.69
C ARG A 414 -4.43 -17.11 4.44
N ALA A 415 -4.23 -16.28 3.41
CA ALA A 415 -4.95 -16.35 2.15
C ALA A 415 -4.68 -17.66 1.40
N ALA A 416 -3.48 -18.25 1.53
CA ALA A 416 -3.14 -19.52 0.90
C ALA A 416 -3.87 -20.73 1.51
N ARG A 417 -4.48 -20.60 2.70
CA ARG A 417 -5.26 -21.66 3.32
C ARG A 417 -6.70 -21.59 2.80
N PRO A 418 -7.26 -22.68 2.25
CA PRO A 418 -8.68 -22.74 1.93
C PRO A 418 -9.50 -22.38 3.17
N SER A 419 -10.32 -21.34 3.06
CA SER A 419 -11.07 -20.79 4.19
C SER A 419 -12.48 -20.42 3.76
N ARG A 420 -13.47 -20.83 4.57
CA ARG A 420 -14.87 -20.40 4.41
C ARG A 420 -15.06 -18.91 4.74
N GLN A 421 -14.04 -18.22 5.26
CA GLN A 421 -14.12 -16.77 5.51
C GLN A 421 -14.44 -15.97 4.24
N LEU A 422 -13.98 -16.43 3.07
CA LEU A 422 -14.32 -15.79 1.80
C LEU A 422 -15.79 -15.98 1.40
N TYR A 423 -16.48 -16.99 1.93
CA TYR A 423 -17.87 -17.28 1.54
C TYR A 423 -18.80 -16.16 1.97
N HIS A 424 -18.65 -15.70 3.22
CA HIS A 424 -19.41 -14.58 3.76
C HIS A 424 -19.19 -13.31 2.92
N GLU A 425 -17.94 -12.99 2.57
CA GLU A 425 -17.65 -11.81 1.75
C GLU A 425 -18.19 -11.95 0.32
N LEU A 426 -18.11 -13.13 -0.29
CA LEU A 426 -18.68 -13.38 -1.61
C LEU A 426 -20.20 -13.20 -1.61
N LEU A 427 -20.89 -13.62 -0.55
CA LEU A 427 -22.34 -13.42 -0.38
C LEU A 427 -22.67 -11.95 -0.09
N ARG A 428 -21.86 -11.29 0.74
CA ARG A 428 -22.03 -9.88 1.12
C ARG A 428 -21.94 -8.93 -0.08
N TYR A 429 -21.04 -9.21 -1.01
CA TYR A 429 -20.85 -8.43 -2.25
C TYR A 429 -21.60 -9.01 -3.46
N ALA A 430 -22.50 -9.97 -3.25
CA ALA A 430 -23.43 -10.40 -4.30
C ALA A 430 -24.59 -9.39 -4.41
N ASP A 431 -24.97 -9.08 -5.64
CA ASP A 431 -26.14 -8.26 -5.94
C ASP A 431 -27.42 -9.11 -5.79
N VAL A 432 -27.35 -10.37 -6.23
CA VAL A 432 -28.43 -11.35 -6.12
C VAL A 432 -27.92 -12.63 -5.47
N VAL A 433 -28.61 -13.10 -4.43
CA VAL A 433 -28.37 -14.41 -3.82
C VAL A 433 -29.56 -15.33 -4.12
N ALA A 434 -29.30 -16.55 -4.59
CA ALA A 434 -30.33 -17.53 -4.94
C ALA A 434 -30.20 -18.78 -4.09
N ALA A 435 -31.19 -19.06 -3.25
CA ALA A 435 -31.13 -20.12 -2.24
C ALA A 435 -32.47 -20.83 -2.06
N THR A 436 -32.49 -22.03 -1.47
CA THR A 436 -33.78 -22.54 -0.96
C THR A 436 -34.18 -21.76 0.30
N CYS A 437 -35.47 -21.73 0.64
CA CYS A 437 -35.95 -20.98 1.81
C CYS A 437 -35.20 -21.34 3.10
N LEU A 438 -34.83 -22.61 3.29
CA LEU A 438 -34.11 -23.07 4.48
C LEU A 438 -32.60 -22.80 4.41
N ASP A 439 -31.99 -22.88 3.22
CA ASP A 439 -30.54 -22.73 3.08
C ASP A 439 -30.05 -21.34 3.49
N VAL A 440 -30.88 -20.30 3.36
CA VAL A 440 -30.59 -18.92 3.80
C VAL A 440 -30.33 -18.82 5.31
N GLY A 441 -30.89 -19.74 6.09
CA GLY A 441 -30.68 -19.76 7.55
C GLY A 441 -29.39 -20.42 7.99
N ARG A 442 -28.54 -20.89 7.07
CA ARG A 442 -27.28 -21.55 7.43
C ARG A 442 -26.23 -20.55 7.96
N PRO A 443 -25.23 -21.02 8.74
CA PRO A 443 -24.20 -20.16 9.32
C PRO A 443 -23.38 -19.36 8.29
N GLU A 444 -23.25 -19.87 7.06
CA GLU A 444 -22.52 -19.20 5.97
C GLU A 444 -23.07 -17.80 5.64
N TYR A 445 -24.37 -17.57 5.88
CA TYR A 445 -25.02 -16.28 5.65
C TYR A 445 -24.83 -15.30 6.81
N GLY A 446 -24.38 -15.75 7.99
CA GLY A 446 -24.25 -14.91 9.17
C GLY A 446 -25.49 -14.04 9.43
N GLU A 447 -25.26 -12.73 9.62
CA GLU A 447 -26.29 -11.69 9.77
C GLU A 447 -26.55 -10.93 8.46
N LEU A 448 -26.34 -11.57 7.30
CA LEU A 448 -26.60 -10.94 6.01
C LEU A 448 -28.10 -10.64 5.85
N GLU A 449 -28.40 -9.35 5.70
CA GLU A 449 -29.72 -8.82 5.38
C GLU A 449 -29.85 -8.50 3.88
N PHE A 450 -31.10 -8.51 3.42
CA PHE A 450 -31.50 -8.25 2.05
C PHE A 450 -32.48 -7.08 1.99
N ASP A 451 -32.36 -6.27 0.96
CA ASP A 451 -33.31 -5.20 0.69
C ASP A 451 -34.63 -5.78 0.19
N LEU A 452 -34.56 -6.82 -0.64
CA LEU A 452 -35.72 -7.49 -1.22
C LEU A 452 -35.56 -9.00 -1.16
N VAL A 453 -36.57 -9.71 -0.68
CA VAL A 453 -36.73 -11.16 -0.93
C VAL A 453 -37.83 -11.40 -1.95
N VAL A 454 -37.59 -12.30 -2.90
CA VAL A 454 -38.63 -12.88 -3.75
C VAL A 454 -38.77 -14.36 -3.41
N ILE A 455 -39.93 -14.77 -2.92
CA ILE A 455 -40.26 -16.17 -2.66
C ILE A 455 -41.07 -16.69 -3.84
N GLU A 456 -40.42 -17.50 -4.67
CA GLU A 456 -41.05 -18.17 -5.79
C GLU A 456 -41.81 -19.42 -5.33
N ASP A 457 -42.94 -19.67 -5.98
CA ASP A 457 -43.90 -20.72 -5.64
C ASP A 457 -44.37 -20.66 -4.18
N ALA A 458 -44.56 -19.43 -3.66
CA ALA A 458 -44.91 -19.15 -2.27
C ALA A 458 -46.19 -19.86 -1.79
N GLY A 459 -47.11 -20.21 -2.69
CA GLY A 459 -48.30 -21.01 -2.38
C GLY A 459 -48.01 -22.46 -1.96
N ARG A 460 -46.76 -22.93 -2.13
CA ARG A 460 -46.29 -24.24 -1.65
C ARG A 460 -45.37 -24.15 -0.44
N VAL A 461 -45.04 -22.93 0.02
CA VAL A 461 -44.10 -22.71 1.11
C VAL A 461 -44.88 -22.55 2.43
N PRO A 462 -44.69 -23.44 3.42
CA PRO A 462 -45.30 -23.26 4.73
C PRO A 462 -44.78 -22.01 5.45
N VAL A 463 -45.60 -21.38 6.28
CA VAL A 463 -45.25 -20.15 6.99
C VAL A 463 -43.91 -20.26 7.78
N PRO A 464 -43.63 -21.33 8.55
CA PRO A 464 -42.35 -21.45 9.25
C PRO A 464 -41.12 -21.49 8.32
N ALA A 465 -41.25 -22.07 7.12
CA ALA A 465 -40.18 -22.12 6.13
C ALA A 465 -39.99 -20.76 5.44
N ALA A 466 -41.08 -20.08 5.09
CA ALA A 466 -41.04 -18.74 4.50
C ALA A 466 -40.48 -17.70 5.48
N LEU A 467 -40.63 -17.93 6.79
CA LEU A 467 -40.15 -17.00 7.80
C LEU A 467 -38.62 -16.85 7.77
N VAL A 468 -37.89 -17.92 7.44
CA VAL A 468 -36.41 -17.94 7.42
C VAL A 468 -35.81 -16.84 6.52
N PRO A 469 -36.24 -16.67 5.26
CA PRO A 469 -35.78 -15.54 4.46
C PRO A 469 -36.50 -14.22 4.79
N LEU A 470 -37.76 -14.23 5.25
CA LEU A 470 -38.51 -13.01 5.58
C LEU A 470 -37.88 -12.22 6.72
N VAL A 471 -37.42 -12.88 7.79
CA VAL A 471 -36.76 -12.19 8.93
C VAL A 471 -35.46 -11.49 8.55
N ARG A 472 -34.88 -11.84 7.40
CA ARG A 472 -33.63 -11.28 6.86
C ARG A 472 -33.86 -10.23 5.77
N SER A 473 -35.11 -9.93 5.41
CA SER A 473 -35.45 -9.00 4.34
C SER A 473 -36.21 -7.77 4.83
N ARG A 474 -35.91 -6.59 4.28
CA ARG A 474 -36.68 -5.36 4.55
C ARG A 474 -38.07 -5.41 3.92
N ARG A 475 -38.17 -6.01 2.74
CA ARG A 475 -39.44 -6.22 2.03
C ARG A 475 -39.46 -7.51 1.22
N ALA A 476 -40.65 -7.98 0.90
CA ALA A 476 -40.87 -9.28 0.29
C ALA A 476 -41.83 -9.25 -0.89
N ILE A 477 -41.62 -10.15 -1.85
CA ILE A 477 -42.56 -10.46 -2.92
C ILE A 477 -42.85 -11.95 -2.86
N LEU A 478 -44.11 -12.30 -2.64
CA LEU A 478 -44.59 -13.68 -2.62
C LEU A 478 -45.20 -13.99 -3.99
N ALA A 479 -44.48 -14.74 -4.82
CA ALA A 479 -44.91 -15.08 -6.17
C ALA A 479 -45.42 -16.52 -6.22
N GLY A 480 -46.66 -16.74 -6.65
CA GLY A 480 -47.21 -18.09 -6.71
C GLY A 480 -48.66 -18.16 -7.15
N ALA A 481 -49.18 -19.38 -7.17
CA ALA A 481 -50.61 -19.63 -7.35
C ALA A 481 -51.25 -19.91 -5.98
N VAL A 482 -52.38 -19.28 -5.72
CA VAL A 482 -53.25 -19.58 -4.56
C VAL A 482 -53.95 -20.90 -4.86
N SER A 483 -53.83 -21.87 -3.96
CA SER A 483 -54.35 -23.21 -4.21
C SER A 483 -55.72 -23.40 -3.60
N HIS A 484 -56.74 -23.65 -4.43
CA HIS A 484 -58.02 -24.18 -3.95
C HIS A 484 -58.03 -25.72 -3.83
N ARG A 485 -56.99 -26.42 -4.33
CA ARG A 485 -56.83 -27.88 -4.22
C ARG A 485 -55.35 -28.27 -4.17
N GLY A 486 -54.91 -28.90 -3.07
CA GLY A 486 -53.63 -29.60 -2.98
C GLY A 486 -52.43 -28.84 -2.37
N ALA A 487 -52.58 -27.60 -1.91
CA ALA A 487 -51.57 -26.95 -1.07
C ALA A 487 -51.63 -27.46 0.39
N PRO A 488 -50.51 -27.40 1.13
CA PRO A 488 -50.58 -27.53 2.58
C PRO A 488 -51.50 -26.44 3.12
N ALA A 489 -52.48 -26.80 3.96
CA ALA A 489 -53.25 -25.81 4.69
C ALA A 489 -52.27 -24.91 5.46
N GLY A 490 -52.26 -23.60 5.17
CA GLY A 490 -51.33 -22.64 5.80
C GLY A 490 -50.03 -22.38 5.05
N SER A 491 -50.08 -22.21 3.72
CA SER A 491 -48.97 -21.59 2.98
C SER A 491 -48.83 -20.10 3.32
N VAL A 492 -47.64 -19.53 3.14
CA VAL A 492 -47.39 -18.11 3.42
C VAL A 492 -48.18 -17.19 2.50
N LEU A 493 -48.38 -17.58 1.23
CA LEU A 493 -49.16 -16.80 0.29
C LEU A 493 -50.64 -16.79 0.67
N ASP A 494 -51.21 -17.94 1.05
CA ASP A 494 -52.63 -18.03 1.44
C ASP A 494 -52.92 -17.24 2.72
N LEU A 495 -51.99 -17.25 3.69
CA LEU A 495 -52.11 -16.51 4.95
C LEU A 495 -52.26 -15.00 4.70
N LEU A 496 -51.45 -14.46 3.80
CA LEU A 496 -51.31 -13.02 3.59
C LEU A 496 -52.23 -12.49 2.49
N ASP A 497 -52.47 -13.26 1.44
CA ASP A 497 -53.30 -12.81 0.31
C ASP A 497 -54.75 -12.51 0.72
N ALA A 498 -55.33 -13.34 1.58
CA ALA A 498 -56.69 -13.15 2.07
C ALA A 498 -56.88 -11.83 2.83
N ARG A 499 -55.79 -11.29 3.39
CA ARG A 499 -55.79 -10.11 4.27
C ARG A 499 -55.09 -8.90 3.62
N ALA A 500 -54.47 -9.07 2.46
CA ALA A 500 -53.71 -8.02 1.79
C ALA A 500 -54.64 -6.95 1.16
N PRO A 501 -54.32 -5.65 1.27
CA PRO A 501 -55.02 -4.60 0.54
C PRO A 501 -54.81 -4.76 -0.97
N GLU A 502 -55.66 -4.12 -1.77
CA GLU A 502 -55.56 -4.20 -3.23
C GLU A 502 -54.20 -3.70 -3.74
N ALA A 503 -53.65 -2.64 -3.15
CA ALA A 503 -52.35 -2.08 -3.50
C ALA A 503 -51.19 -3.09 -3.39
N ASN A 504 -51.31 -4.09 -2.51
CA ASN A 504 -50.29 -5.12 -2.25
C ASN A 504 -50.58 -6.43 -3.00
N ARG A 505 -51.53 -6.44 -3.96
CA ARG A 505 -51.87 -7.61 -4.77
C ARG A 505 -51.78 -7.33 -6.27
N ILE A 506 -51.05 -8.17 -7.00
CA ILE A 506 -50.97 -8.12 -8.47
C ILE A 506 -51.41 -9.48 -9.01
N ARG A 507 -52.32 -9.47 -10.00
CA ARG A 507 -52.73 -10.68 -10.74
C ARG A 507 -52.20 -10.63 -12.17
N LEU A 508 -51.26 -11.51 -12.48
CA LEU A 508 -50.82 -11.76 -13.85
C LEU A 508 -51.91 -12.53 -14.59
N ARG A 509 -52.25 -12.06 -15.80
CA ARG A 509 -53.25 -12.70 -16.68
C ARG A 509 -52.63 -13.81 -17.53
#